data_AF-A0A9E2DNN5-F1
#
_entry.id   AF-A0A9E2DNN5-F1
#
_cell.length_a   1.000
_cell.length_b   1.000
_cell.length_c   1.000
_cell.angle_alpha   90.00
_cell.angle_beta   90.00
_cell.angle_gamma   90.00
#
_symmetry.space_group_name_H-M   'P 1'
#
loop_
_entity.id
_entity.type
_entity.pdbx_description
1 polymer ?
#
loop_
_entity_poly.entity_id
_entity_poly.type
_entity_poly.pdbx_seq_one_letter_code
_entity_poly.pdbx_strand_id
1 'polypeptide(L)'
;MKLTILGCFSASPTKNSFPSAQILEICGNNFLIDCGEGTQIQLRKSGIKFNSIEHIFISHLHGDHFFGLPGLISTFRLLGRIKPLKIYGPKG
;
A
#
# COMPACT_ATOMS: atom_id res chain seq x y z
N MET A 1 -17.77 3.82 -5.25
CA MET A 1 -16.72 3.76 -4.21
C MET A 1 -16.58 2.31 -3.76
N LYS A 2 -15.35 1.79 -3.65
CA LYS A 2 -15.09 0.42 -3.23
C LYS A 2 -13.84 0.37 -2.36
N LEU A 3 -13.87 -0.37 -1.25
CA LEU A 3 -12.71 -0.62 -0.41
C LEU A 3 -12.28 -2.09 -0.56
N THR A 4 -11.00 -2.32 -0.83
CA THR A 4 -10.38 -3.64 -0.85
C THR A 4 -9.40 -3.75 0.32
N ILE A 5 -9.65 -4.68 1.22
CA ILE A 5 -8.75 -4.96 2.35
C ILE A 5 -7.62 -5.87 1.87
N LEU A 6 -6.38 -5.40 1.95
CA LEU A 6 -5.18 -6.17 1.64
C LEU A 6 -4.57 -6.80 2.90
N GLY A 7 -4.70 -6.10 4.03
CA GLY A 7 -4.33 -6.58 5.35
C GLY A 7 -4.98 -5.74 6.44
N CYS A 8 -5.27 -6.37 7.58
CA CYS A 8 -6.00 -5.77 8.70
C CYS A 8 -5.52 -6.28 10.08
N PHE A 9 -4.35 -6.92 10.12
CA PHE A 9 -3.74 -7.41 11.36
C PHE A 9 -2.67 -6.44 11.84
N SER A 10 -2.33 -6.51 13.13
CA SER A 10 -1.34 -5.61 13.75
C SER A 10 -0.03 -6.34 14.07
N ALA A 11 1.02 -5.54 14.28
CA ALA A 11 2.33 -5.86 14.83
C ALA A 11 3.21 -6.81 14.00
N SER A 12 2.79 -8.05 13.78
CA SER A 12 3.62 -9.06 13.12
C SER A 12 2.82 -9.90 12.12
N PRO A 13 3.25 -10.00 10.85
CA PRO A 13 2.58 -10.84 9.88
C PRO A 13 2.65 -12.32 10.27
N THR A 14 1.58 -13.06 10.02
CA THR A 14 1.59 -14.53 10.02
C THR A 14 1.27 -15.05 8.62
N LYS A 15 1.26 -16.37 8.43
CA LYS A 15 0.99 -16.99 7.12
C LYS A 15 -0.27 -16.44 6.42
N ASN A 16 -1.31 -16.13 7.20
CA ASN A 16 -2.60 -15.63 6.71
C ASN A 16 -3.01 -14.29 7.33
N SER A 17 -2.11 -13.64 8.06
CA SER A 17 -2.35 -12.35 8.72
C SER A 17 -1.38 -11.33 8.15
N PHE A 18 -1.89 -10.35 7.42
CA PHE A 18 -1.07 -9.31 6.80
C PHE A 18 -1.24 -7.98 7.53
N PRO A 19 -0.18 -7.17 7.65
CA PRO A 19 -0.22 -5.87 8.32
C PRO A 19 -1.12 -4.88 7.56
N SER A 20 -1.41 -3.72 8.15
CA SER A 20 -2.38 -2.76 7.60
C SER A 20 -2.06 -2.34 6.17
N ALA A 21 -3.00 -2.57 5.26
CA ALA A 21 -2.98 -2.05 3.90
C ALA A 21 -4.37 -2.15 3.26
N GLN A 22 -4.78 -1.10 2.55
CA GLN A 22 -6.13 -0.99 1.99
C GLN A 22 -6.08 -0.24 0.66
N ILE A 23 -6.86 -0.67 -0.33
CA ILE A 23 -7.09 0.11 -1.55
C ILE A 23 -8.50 0.67 -1.54
N LEU A 24 -8.60 1.99 -1.55
CA LEU A 24 -9.84 2.72 -1.73
C LEU A 24 -9.94 3.15 -3.20
N GLU A 25 -11.00 2.75 -3.87
CA GLU A 25 -11.32 3.12 -5.24
C GLU A 25 -12.48 4.14 -5.26
N ILE A 26 -12.18 5.35 -5.74
CA ILE A 26 -13.16 6.44 -5.88
C ILE A 26 -12.95 7.11 -7.25
N CYS A 27 -14.02 7.22 -8.03
CA CYS A 27 -14.00 7.87 -9.35
C CYS A 27 -12.90 7.33 -10.29
N GLY A 28 -12.65 6.02 -10.24
CA GLY A 28 -11.61 5.36 -11.05
C GLY A 28 -10.17 5.54 -10.54
N ASN A 29 -9.96 6.23 -9.42
CA ASN A 29 -8.65 6.42 -8.82
C ASN A 29 -8.45 5.45 -7.65
N ASN A 30 -7.24 4.89 -7.55
CA ASN A 30 -6.84 4.04 -6.44
C ASN A 30 -5.97 4.81 -5.45
N PHE A 31 -6.43 4.82 -4.21
CA PHE A 31 -5.74 5.39 -3.06
C PHE A 31 -5.30 4.25 -2.15
N LEU A 32 -4.00 4.16 -1.87
CA LEU A 32 -3.47 3.21 -0.90
C LEU A 32 -3.50 3.86 0.48
N ILE A 33 -4.12 3.18 1.45
CA ILE A 33 -4.16 3.60 2.85
C ILE A 33 -3.37 2.56 3.65
N ASP A 34 -2.34 3.04 4.32
CA ASP A 34 -1.23 2.29 4.92
C ASP A 34 -0.49 1.38 3.93
N CYS A 35 0.74 1.03 4.30
CA CYS A 35 1.62 0.18 3.52
C CYS A 35 2.48 -0.68 4.45
N GLY A 36 1.83 -1.56 5.20
CA GLY A 36 2.50 -2.56 6.02
C GLY A 36 3.34 -3.55 5.21
N GLU A 37 4.21 -4.30 5.89
CA GLU A 37 5.12 -5.25 5.24
C GLU A 37 4.36 -6.25 4.35
N GLY A 38 4.90 -6.51 3.15
CA GLY A 38 4.29 -7.46 2.21
C GLY A 38 3.11 -6.91 1.39
N THR A 39 2.75 -5.62 1.53
CA THR A 39 1.67 -4.97 0.74
C THR A 39 1.79 -5.24 -0.76
N GLN A 40 3.00 -5.19 -1.33
CA GLN A 40 3.22 -5.46 -2.76
C GLN A 40 2.79 -6.87 -3.20
N ILE A 41 2.86 -7.86 -2.31
CA ILE A 41 2.40 -9.23 -2.58
C ILE A 41 0.88 -9.26 -2.61
N GLN A 42 0.22 -8.58 -1.67
CA GLN A 42 -1.24 -8.49 -1.62
C GLN A 42 -1.83 -7.73 -2.82
N LEU A 43 -1.15 -6.69 -3.30
CA LEU A 43 -1.52 -6.01 -4.54
C LEU A 43 -1.49 -6.94 -5.75
N ARG A 44 -0.45 -7.79 -5.87
CA ARG A 44 -0.39 -8.81 -6.94
C ARG A 44 -1.53 -9.83 -6.82
N LYS A 45 -1.77 -10.35 -5.62
CA LYS A 45 -2.83 -11.35 -5.37
C LYS A 45 -4.22 -10.81 -5.68
N SER A 46 -4.47 -9.53 -5.41
CA SER A 46 -5.75 -8.85 -5.69
C SER A 46 -5.91 -8.39 -7.14
N GLY A 47 -4.89 -8.57 -8.00
CA GLY A 47 -4.92 -8.12 -9.38
C GLY A 47 -4.88 -6.60 -9.56
N ILE A 48 -4.56 -5.85 -8.49
CA ILE A 48 -4.50 -4.39 -8.52
C ILE A 48 -3.21 -3.96 -9.20
N LYS A 49 -3.32 -3.16 -10.26
CA LYS A 49 -2.17 -2.67 -11.01
C LYS A 49 -1.40 -1.65 -10.17
N PHE A 50 -0.12 -1.89 -9.97
CA PHE A 50 0.80 -0.95 -9.30
C PHE A 50 0.72 0.47 -9.88
N ASN A 51 0.67 0.60 -11.20
CA ASN A 51 0.66 1.90 -11.88
C ASN A 51 -0.63 2.71 -11.72
N SER A 52 -1.72 2.13 -11.19
CA SER A 52 -2.96 2.89 -10.92
C SER A 52 -2.98 3.55 -9.55
N ILE A 53 -2.04 3.24 -8.66
CA ILE A 53 -1.91 3.87 -7.34
C ILE A 53 -1.11 5.15 -7.51
N GLU A 54 -1.71 6.31 -7.22
CA GLU A 54 -1.03 7.62 -7.34
C GLU A 54 -0.83 8.32 -5.99
N HIS A 55 -1.63 7.91 -5.01
CA HIS A 55 -1.66 8.48 -3.67
C HIS A 55 -1.52 7.37 -2.64
N ILE A 56 -0.63 7.58 -1.67
CA ILE A 56 -0.43 6.71 -0.50
C ILE A 56 -0.63 7.56 0.75
N PHE A 57 -1.52 7.13 1.65
CA PHE A 57 -1.75 7.77 2.95
C PHE A 57 -1.26 6.85 4.05
N ILE A 58 -0.34 7.31 4.87
CA ILE A 58 0.17 6.60 6.04
C ILE A 58 -0.48 7.21 7.27
N SER A 59 -1.23 6.40 8.01
CA SER A 59 -1.97 6.85 9.19
C SER A 59 -1.04 7.27 10.33
N HIS A 60 -0.01 6.48 10.63
CA HIS A 60 0.99 6.72 11.66
C HIS A 60 2.29 5.91 11.41
N LEU A 61 3.35 6.20 12.18
CA LEU A 61 4.70 5.62 11.96
C LEU A 61 4.97 4.36 12.79
N HIS A 62 4.00 3.45 12.90
CA HIS A 62 4.28 2.09 13.35
C HIS A 62 4.61 1.17 12.16
N GLY A 63 5.55 0.24 12.35
CA GLY A 63 6.10 -0.55 11.26
C GLY A 63 5.06 -1.35 10.46
N ASP A 64 4.03 -1.84 11.14
CA ASP A 64 2.89 -2.54 10.55
C ASP A 64 2.01 -1.67 9.63
N HIS A 65 2.24 -0.35 9.59
CA HIS A 65 1.55 0.60 8.72
C HIS A 65 2.44 1.20 7.62
N PHE A 66 3.77 1.05 7.64
CA PHE A 66 4.62 1.65 6.60
C PHE A 66 5.89 0.89 6.19
N PHE A 67 6.28 -0.20 6.86
CA PHE A 67 7.52 -0.93 6.50
C PHE A 67 7.48 -1.59 5.10
N GLY A 68 6.30 -1.75 4.50
CA GLY A 68 6.17 -2.18 3.11
C GLY A 68 6.47 -1.09 2.09
N LEU A 69 6.49 0.18 2.50
CA LEU A 69 6.60 1.34 1.61
C LEU A 69 7.92 1.36 0.80
N PRO A 70 9.12 1.15 1.41
CA PRO A 70 10.37 1.13 0.64
C PRO A 70 10.40 0.05 -0.44
N GLY A 71 9.88 -1.14 -0.12
CA GLY A 71 9.76 -2.26 -1.07
C GLY A 71 8.81 -1.94 -2.21
N LEU A 72 7.65 -1.35 -1.89
CA LEU A 72 6.67 -0.94 -2.89
C LEU A 72 7.21 0.13 -3.85
N ILE A 73 7.92 1.14 -3.33
CA ILE A 73 8.57 2.18 -4.14
C ILE A 73 9.63 1.57 -5.07
N SER A 74 10.43 0.64 -4.55
CA SER A 74 11.42 -0.09 -5.35
C SER A 74 10.75 -0.89 -6.47
N THR A 75 9.60 -1.51 -6.20
CA THR A 75 8.78 -2.19 -7.21
C THR A 75 8.24 -1.22 -8.27
N PHE A 76 7.75 -0.02 -7.89
CA PHE A 76 7.33 0.98 -8.87
C PHE A 76 8.46 1.40 -9.80
N ARG A 77 9.67 1.62 -9.26
CA ARG A 77 10.85 1.94 -10.06
C ARG A 77 11.20 0.81 -11.02
N LEU A 78 11.20 -0.44 -10.54
CA LEU A 78 11.47 -1.62 -11.37
C LEU A 78 10.46 -1.78 -12.52
N LEU A 79 9.20 -1.44 -12.28
CA LEU A 79 8.13 -1.49 -13.29
C LEU A 79 8.12 -0.26 -14.24
N GLY A 80 9.17 0.57 -14.21
CA GLY A 80 9.32 1.70 -15.11
C GLY A 80 8.30 2.81 -14.89
N ARG A 81 7.75 2.93 -13.68
CA ARG A 81 6.80 3.99 -13.37
C ARG A 81 7.47 5.37 -13.49
N ILE A 82 6.92 6.23 -14.33
CA ILE A 82 7.31 7.65 -14.46
C ILE A 82 6.31 8.63 -13.84
N LYS A 83 5.09 8.16 -13.55
CA LYS A 83 4.05 8.99 -12.94
C LYS A 83 4.47 9.40 -11.52
N PRO A 84 4.23 10.65 -11.11
CA PRO A 84 4.42 11.07 -9.73
C PRO A 84 3.71 10.14 -8.75
N LEU A 85 4.32 9.97 -7.57
CA LEU A 85 3.73 9.28 -6.44
C LEU A 85 3.65 10.28 -5.29
N LYS A 86 2.45 10.51 -4.77
CA LYS A 86 2.22 11.41 -3.64
C LYS A 86 2.04 10.58 -2.38
N ILE A 87 2.88 10.84 -1.38
CA ILE A 87 2.85 10.15 -0.09
C ILE A 87 2.49 11.17 0.98
N TYR A 88 1.46 10.87 1.76
CA TYR A 88 0.95 11.70 2.84
C TYR A 88 1.12 10.93 4.14
N GLY A 89 1.61 11.58 5.18
CA GLY A 89 1.79 10.95 6.47
C GLY A 89 2.21 11.95 7.55
N PRO A 90 2.31 11.52 8.81
CA PRO A 90 2.85 12.33 9.89
C PRO A 90 4.35 12.61 9.68
N LYS A 91 4.87 13.57 10.44
CA LYS A 91 6.30 13.91 10.44
C LYS A 91 7.14 12.76 11.02
N GLY A 92 8.15 12.30 10.28
CA GLY A 92 9.18 11.36 10.72
C GLY A 92 9.78 10.55 9.57
#